data_AF-A0A964PX95-F1
#
_entry.id   AF-A0A964PX95-F1
#
_cell.length_a   1.000
_cell.length_b   1.000
_cell.length_c   1.000
_cell.angle_alpha   90.00
_cell.angle_beta   90.00
_cell.angle_gamma   90.00
#
_symmetry.space_group_name_H-M   'P 1'
#
loop_
_entity.id
_entity.type
_entity.pdbx_description
1 polymer ?
#
loop_
_entity_poly.entity_id
_entity_poly.type
_entity_poly.pdbx_seq_one_letter_code
_entity_poly.pdbx_strand_id
1 'polypeptide(L)'
;MPLLPPWAPNLHPLIIHFPIVLVLVAWAVDAASLFGKRAERLAVASTWLYVGGALSAVVAAYTGWAGARTVFTPGMAHGLIDDHRKWALVTTGLLVGFVVLRLALNAWISRARAGRVLLVGLGLVLAVLIQQTAERGARLVYEQGVGVISSD
;
A
#
# COMPACT_ATOMS: atom_id res chain seq x y z
N MET A 1 -4.15 16.29 25.01
CA MET A 1 -3.26 16.84 23.96
C MET A 1 -3.77 16.35 22.62
N PRO A 2 -3.76 17.18 21.55
CA PRO A 2 -4.16 16.72 20.23
C PRO A 2 -3.26 15.55 19.78
N LEU A 3 -3.86 14.53 19.16
CA LEU A 3 -3.15 13.34 18.67
C LEU A 3 -2.22 13.65 17.47
N LEU A 4 -2.47 14.77 16.78
CA LEU A 4 -1.71 15.23 15.64
C LEU A 4 -0.93 16.51 15.97
N PRO A 5 0.26 16.69 15.38
CA PRO A 5 0.96 17.96 15.49
C PRO A 5 0.19 19.07 14.76
N PRO A 6 0.36 20.35 15.16
CA PRO A 6 -0.44 21.47 14.61
C PRO A 6 -0.33 21.67 13.10
N TRP A 7 0.75 21.18 12.47
CA TRP A 7 0.99 21.29 11.04
C TRP A 7 0.36 20.17 10.21
N ALA A 8 -0.15 19.10 10.85
CA ALA A 8 -0.70 17.94 10.14
C ALA A 8 -2.23 18.06 10.08
N PRO A 9 -2.83 18.39 8.92
CA PRO A 9 -4.27 18.58 8.81
C PRO A 9 -5.05 17.26 8.91
N ASN A 10 -4.40 16.12 8.67
CA ASN A 10 -4.97 14.80 8.91
C ASN A 10 -3.87 13.73 9.02
N LEU A 11 -4.27 12.52 9.43
CA LEU A 11 -3.36 11.39 9.68
C LEU A 11 -2.91 10.68 8.39
N HIS A 12 -3.62 10.82 7.27
CA HIS A 12 -3.44 9.99 6.07
C HIS A 12 -2.02 10.08 5.47
N PRO A 13 -1.42 11.27 5.23
CA PRO A 13 -0.05 11.40 4.74
C PRO A 13 1.00 10.70 5.62
N LEU A 14 0.75 10.57 6.92
CA LEU A 14 1.66 9.88 7.84
C LEU A 14 1.57 8.35 7.66
N ILE A 15 0.37 7.83 7.42
CA ILE A 15 0.11 6.39 7.34
C ILE A 15 0.47 5.80 5.98
N ILE A 16 0.37 6.55 4.87
CA ILE A 16 0.63 6.01 3.52
C ILE A 16 2.05 5.46 3.31
N HIS A 17 3.02 5.90 4.11
CA HIS A 17 4.41 5.42 4.00
C HIS A 17 4.54 3.93 4.32
N PHE A 18 3.72 3.43 5.26
CA PHE A 18 3.76 2.03 5.68
C PHE A 18 3.39 1.06 4.55
N PRO A 19 2.22 1.16 3.89
CA PRO A 19 1.89 0.24 2.80
C PRO A 19 2.85 0.40 1.63
N ILE A 20 3.33 1.61 1.33
CA ILE A 20 4.30 1.83 0.24
C ILE A 20 5.59 1.06 0.51
N VAL A 21 6.24 1.32 1.66
CA VAL A 21 7.54 0.72 1.97
C VAL A 21 7.41 -0.78 2.21
N LEU A 22 6.41 -1.22 2.99
CA LEU A 22 6.26 -2.63 3.32
C LEU A 22 6.00 -3.49 2.10
N VAL A 23 5.17 -3.05 1.15
CA VAL A 23 4.90 -3.83 -0.08
C VAL A 23 6.13 -3.88 -0.98
N LEU A 24 6.84 -2.76 -1.17
CA LEU A 24 8.06 -2.74 -1.99
C LEU A 24 9.18 -3.61 -1.39
N VAL A 25 9.38 -3.53 -0.07
CA VAL A 25 10.35 -4.37 0.64
C VAL A 25 9.91 -5.83 0.64
N ALA A 26 8.61 -6.11 0.82
CA ALA A 26 8.07 -7.46 0.74
C ALA A 26 8.40 -8.09 -0.63
N TRP A 27 8.15 -7.36 -1.72
CA TRP A 27 8.47 -7.81 -3.07
C TRP A 27 9.97 -8.04 -3.27
N ALA A 28 10.84 -7.13 -2.81
CA ALA A 28 12.28 -7.31 -2.94
C ALA A 28 12.80 -8.54 -2.18
N VAL A 29 12.33 -8.75 -0.94
CA VAL A 29 12.66 -9.92 -0.13
C VAL A 29 12.12 -11.20 -0.77
N ASP A 30 10.92 -11.13 -1.33
CA ASP A 30 10.27 -12.25 -2.02
C ASP A 30 11.03 -12.64 -3.30
N ALA A 31 11.47 -11.67 -4.10
CA ALA A 31 12.30 -11.90 -5.26
C ALA A 31 13.65 -12.52 -4.88
N ALA A 32 14.26 -12.07 -3.77
CA ALA A 32 15.47 -12.68 -3.23
C ALA A 32 15.25 -14.14 -2.80
N SER A 33 14.03 -14.53 -2.41
CA SER A 33 13.71 -15.93 -2.06
C SER A 33 13.85 -16.91 -3.24
N LEU A 34 13.93 -16.42 -4.48
CA LEU A 34 14.18 -17.25 -5.66
C LEU A 34 15.64 -17.74 -5.74
N PHE A 35 16.55 -17.11 -4.99
CA PHE A 35 17.99 -17.32 -5.09
C PHE A 35 18.58 -17.69 -3.72
N GLY A 36 19.14 -18.90 -3.62
CA GLY A 36 19.98 -19.30 -2.50
C GLY A 36 19.34 -20.18 -1.43
N LYS A 37 20.15 -20.53 -0.43
CA LYS A 37 19.86 -21.56 0.59
C LYS A 37 18.85 -21.11 1.67
N ARG A 38 18.51 -19.82 1.71
CA ARG A 38 17.58 -19.22 2.71
C ARG A 38 16.19 -18.93 2.14
N ALA A 39 15.87 -19.47 0.96
CA ALA A 39 14.63 -19.23 0.24
C ALA A 39 13.37 -19.30 1.10
N GLU A 40 13.22 -20.37 1.89
CA GLU A 40 12.04 -20.56 2.74
C GLU A 40 11.91 -19.47 3.82
N ARG A 41 13.02 -19.11 4.48
CA ARG A 41 13.02 -18.02 5.49
C ARG A 41 12.65 -16.68 4.88
N LEU A 42 13.18 -16.37 3.68
CA LEU A 42 12.85 -15.14 2.96
C LEU A 42 11.38 -15.13 2.50
N ALA A 43 10.85 -16.28 2.06
CA ALA A 43 9.44 -16.41 1.70
C ALA A 43 8.53 -16.15 2.90
N VAL A 44 8.84 -16.71 4.07
CA VAL A 44 8.09 -16.43 5.31
C VAL A 44 8.19 -14.96 5.71
N ALA A 45 9.39 -14.37 5.67
CA ALA A 45 9.60 -12.96 5.98
C ALA A 45 8.79 -12.04 5.05
N SER A 46 8.83 -12.28 3.74
CA SER A 46 8.05 -11.53 2.76
C SER A 46 6.54 -11.63 2.99
N THR A 47 6.03 -12.81 3.38
CA THR A 47 4.60 -12.98 3.70
C THR A 47 4.18 -12.05 4.84
N TRP A 48 4.95 -11.96 5.92
CA TRP A 48 4.64 -11.08 7.03
C TRP A 48 4.78 -9.60 6.68
N LEU A 49 5.73 -9.25 5.80
CA LEU A 49 5.81 -7.89 5.25
C LEU A 49 4.57 -7.54 4.42
N TYR A 50 4.09 -8.45 3.56
CA TYR A 50 2.84 -8.25 2.83
C TYR A 50 1.62 -8.16 3.76
N VAL A 51 1.56 -8.94 4.85
CA VAL A 51 0.51 -8.83 5.88
C VAL A 51 0.52 -7.42 6.50
N GLY A 52 1.69 -6.94 6.93
CA GLY A 52 1.82 -5.58 7.46
C GLY A 52 1.46 -4.50 6.43
N GLY A 53 1.85 -4.71 5.17
CA GLY A 53 1.48 -3.85 4.05
C GLY A 53 -0.04 -3.80 3.82
N ALA A 54 -0.72 -4.94 3.86
CA ALA A 54 -2.16 -5.03 3.69
C ALA A 54 -2.92 -4.35 4.84
N LEU A 55 -2.53 -4.63 6.09
CA LEU A 55 -3.14 -4.02 7.27
C LEU A 55 -2.98 -2.49 7.24
N SER A 56 -1.76 -2.02 6.96
CA SER A 56 -1.50 -0.58 6.87
C SER A 56 -2.18 0.08 5.67
N ALA A 57 -2.38 -0.62 4.55
CA ALA A 57 -3.16 -0.13 3.40
C ALA A 57 -4.64 0.06 3.75
N VAL A 58 -5.23 -0.88 4.52
CA VAL A 58 -6.61 -0.73 5.02
C VAL A 58 -6.73 0.48 5.94
N VAL A 59 -5.77 0.67 6.85
CA VAL A 59 -5.74 1.87 7.72
C VAL A 59 -5.53 3.14 6.90
N ALA A 60 -4.67 3.12 5.87
CA ALA A 60 -4.46 4.24 4.97
C ALA A 60 -5.75 4.61 4.20
N ALA A 61 -6.48 3.62 3.68
CA ALA A 61 -7.74 3.83 2.99
C ALA A 61 -8.81 4.43 3.92
N TYR A 62 -8.90 3.93 5.15
CA TYR A 62 -9.81 4.47 6.16
C TYR A 62 -9.47 5.92 6.54
N THR A 63 -8.20 6.18 6.86
CA THR A 63 -7.73 7.53 7.24
C THR A 63 -7.85 8.53 6.09
N GLY A 64 -7.67 8.10 4.84
CA GLY A 64 -7.87 8.94 3.66
C GLY A 64 -9.35 9.32 3.47
N TRP A 65 -10.25 8.35 3.64
CA TRP A 65 -11.69 8.61 3.60
C TRP A 65 -12.16 9.55 4.72
N ALA A 66 -11.62 9.39 5.93
CA ALA A 66 -11.91 10.29 7.05
C ALA A 66 -11.34 11.70 6.81
N GLY A 67 -10.09 11.79 6.34
CA GLY A 67 -9.39 13.06 6.08
C GLY A 67 -9.96 13.85 4.90
N ALA A 68 -10.58 13.19 3.91
CA ALA A 68 -11.22 13.86 2.78
C ALA A 68 -12.33 14.85 3.18
N ARG A 69 -12.86 14.75 4.42
CA ARG A 69 -13.89 15.65 4.95
C ARG A 69 -13.33 16.87 5.68
N THR A 70 -12.04 16.89 5.99
CA THR A 70 -11.40 17.89 6.87
C THR A 70 -10.32 18.71 6.18
N VAL A 71 -10.07 18.45 4.90
CA VAL A 71 -9.05 19.15 4.11
C VAL A 71 -9.67 20.04 3.07
N PHE A 72 -9.07 21.21 2.88
CA PHE A 72 -9.42 22.06 1.75
C PHE A 72 -9.12 21.32 0.43
N THR A 73 -10.10 21.36 -0.48
CA THR A 73 -10.03 20.65 -1.76
C THR A 73 -10.44 21.60 -2.89
N PRO A 74 -9.51 22.02 -3.77
CA PRO A 74 -9.85 22.83 -4.94
C PRO A 74 -10.82 22.10 -5.87
N GLY A 75 -11.70 22.86 -6.55
CA GLY A 75 -12.67 22.30 -7.51
C GLY A 75 -12.04 21.36 -8.53
N MET A 76 -10.90 21.77 -9.11
CA MET A 76 -10.14 20.99 -10.11
C MET A 76 -9.57 19.66 -9.58
N ALA A 77 -9.44 19.50 -8.26
CA ALA A 77 -8.85 18.33 -7.64
C ALA A 77 -9.82 17.13 -7.50
N HIS A 78 -11.14 17.36 -7.59
CA HIS A 78 -12.15 16.32 -7.31
C HIS A 78 -12.01 15.09 -8.22
N GLY A 79 -11.74 15.29 -9.52
CA GLY A 79 -11.52 14.17 -10.44
C GLY A 79 -10.28 13.33 -10.07
N LEU A 80 -9.21 14.00 -9.65
CA LEU A 80 -7.98 13.33 -9.22
C LEU A 80 -8.15 12.60 -7.87
N ILE A 81 -8.98 13.13 -6.96
CA ILE A 81 -9.34 12.47 -5.71
C ILE A 81 -10.10 11.18 -5.99
N ASP A 82 -11.10 11.23 -6.87
CA ASP A 82 -11.87 10.04 -7.26
C ASP A 82 -10.97 8.97 -7.89
N ASP A 83 -10.04 9.38 -8.76
CA ASP A 83 -9.07 8.46 -9.33
C ASP A 83 -8.15 7.87 -8.27
N HIS A 84 -7.54 8.69 -7.42
CA HIS A 84 -6.70 8.21 -6.31
C HIS A 84 -7.46 7.21 -5.42
N ARG A 85 -8.72 7.52 -5.08
CA ARG A 85 -9.58 6.66 -4.27
C ARG A 85 -9.86 5.32 -4.95
N LYS A 86 -10.21 5.30 -6.25
CA LYS A 86 -10.43 4.06 -7.01
C LYS A 86 -9.18 3.18 -6.99
N TRP A 87 -8.02 3.76 -7.28
CA TRP A 87 -6.74 3.06 -7.25
C TRP A 87 -6.39 2.54 -5.85
N ALA A 88 -6.63 3.34 -4.81
CA ALA A 88 -6.41 2.92 -3.42
C ALA A 88 -7.28 1.72 -3.04
N LEU A 89 -8.57 1.72 -3.41
CA LEU A 89 -9.49 0.62 -3.11
C LEU A 89 -9.13 -0.66 -3.87
N VAL A 90 -8.84 -0.56 -5.17
CA VAL A 90 -8.40 -1.70 -5.99
C VAL A 90 -7.10 -2.28 -5.45
N THR A 91 -6.11 -1.43 -5.19
CA THR A 91 -4.79 -1.86 -4.67
C THR A 91 -4.92 -2.52 -3.31
N THR A 92 -5.70 -1.93 -2.39
CA THR A 92 -5.94 -2.49 -1.05
C THR A 92 -6.65 -3.84 -1.14
N GLY A 93 -7.70 -3.94 -1.96
CA GLY A 93 -8.46 -5.18 -2.15
C GLY A 93 -7.59 -6.31 -2.71
N LEU A 94 -6.79 -6.03 -3.75
CA LEU A 94 -5.88 -7.01 -4.34
C LEU A 94 -4.76 -7.41 -3.39
N LEU A 95 -4.23 -6.46 -2.60
CA LEU A 95 -3.21 -6.74 -1.61
C LEU A 95 -3.73 -7.65 -0.48
N VAL A 96 -4.95 -7.39 0.02
CA VAL A 96 -5.63 -8.25 1.00
C VAL A 96 -5.88 -9.64 0.41
N GLY A 97 -6.42 -9.71 -0.82
CA GLY A 97 -6.64 -10.98 -1.52
C GLY A 97 -5.35 -11.79 -1.72
N PHE A 98 -4.25 -11.11 -2.05
CA PHE A 98 -2.94 -11.73 -2.19
C PHE A 98 -2.39 -12.26 -0.86
N VAL A 99 -2.57 -11.54 0.24
CA VAL A 99 -2.21 -12.02 1.58
C VAL A 99 -3.02 -13.26 1.96
N VAL A 100 -4.34 -13.25 1.73
CA VAL A 100 -5.19 -14.42 1.96
C VAL A 100 -4.72 -15.61 1.12
N LEU A 101 -4.43 -15.40 -0.16
CA LEU A 101 -3.90 -16.43 -1.05
C LEU A 101 -2.57 -17.02 -0.52
N ARG A 102 -1.64 -16.16 -0.11
CA ARG A 102 -0.35 -16.57 0.44
C ARG A 102 -0.49 -17.40 1.71
N LEU A 103 -1.34 -16.96 2.63
CA LEU A 103 -1.56 -17.65 3.90
C LEU A 103 -2.25 -19.01 3.68
N ALA A 104 -3.25 -19.06 2.79
CA ALA A 104 -3.96 -20.29 2.45
C ALA A 104 -3.06 -21.32 1.74
N LEU A 105 -2.13 -20.87 0.90
CA LEU A 105 -1.29 -21.72 0.06
C LEU A 105 0.15 -21.86 0.57
N ASN A 106 0.43 -21.40 1.79
CA ASN A 106 1.77 -21.29 2.35
C ASN A 106 2.56 -22.63 2.32
N ALA A 107 1.90 -23.75 2.59
CA ALA A 107 2.53 -25.07 2.59
C ALA A 107 2.76 -25.66 1.17
N TRP A 108 1.97 -25.22 0.18
CA TRP A 108 1.94 -25.78 -1.18
C TRP A 108 2.83 -25.00 -2.16
N ILE A 109 2.71 -23.68 -2.16
CA ILE A 109 3.38 -22.81 -3.15
C ILE A 109 4.85 -22.54 -2.82
N SER A 110 5.22 -22.53 -1.53
CA SER A 110 6.59 -22.24 -1.10
C SER A 110 7.60 -23.34 -1.46
N ARG A 111 7.13 -24.59 -1.60
CA ARG A 111 7.99 -25.76 -1.89
C ARG A 111 8.44 -25.80 -3.35
N ALA A 112 7.56 -25.46 -4.29
CA ALA A 112 7.85 -25.49 -5.72
C ALA A 112 8.47 -24.15 -6.20
N ARG A 113 9.53 -24.22 -7.02
CA ARG A 113 10.13 -23.01 -7.62
C ARG A 113 9.13 -22.24 -8.48
N ALA A 114 8.29 -22.93 -9.25
CA ALA A 114 7.26 -22.32 -10.09
C ALA A 114 6.24 -21.52 -9.27
N GLY A 115 5.81 -22.05 -8.12
CA GLY A 115 4.91 -21.34 -7.20
C GLY A 115 5.54 -20.05 -6.66
N ARG A 116 6.81 -20.09 -6.25
CA ARG A 116 7.54 -18.89 -5.82
C ARG A 116 7.66 -17.85 -6.93
N VAL A 117 7.98 -18.26 -8.16
CA VAL A 117 8.03 -17.35 -9.32
C VAL A 117 6.68 -16.68 -9.57
N LEU A 118 5.58 -17.44 -9.47
CA LEU A 118 4.23 -16.88 -9.60
C LEU A 118 3.95 -15.83 -8.51
N LEU A 119 4.25 -16.12 -7.25
CA LEU A 119 4.04 -15.16 -6.15
C LEU A 119 4.87 -13.89 -6.31
N VAL A 120 6.12 -14.01 -6.77
CA VAL A 120 6.98 -12.85 -7.05
C VAL A 120 6.41 -12.01 -8.19
N GLY A 121 5.88 -12.66 -9.24
CA GLY A 121 5.21 -11.98 -10.35
C GLY A 121 3.95 -11.23 -9.91
N LEU A 122 3.10 -11.86 -9.11
CA LEU A 122 1.92 -11.21 -8.51
C LEU A 122 2.32 -10.06 -7.57
N GLY A 123 3.39 -10.23 -6.79
CA GLY A 123 3.97 -9.19 -5.95
C GLY A 123 4.46 -7.98 -6.75
N LEU A 124 5.04 -8.19 -7.93
CA LEU A 124 5.46 -7.11 -8.82
C LEU A 124 4.25 -6.30 -9.30
N VAL A 125 3.15 -6.97 -9.66
CA VAL A 125 1.90 -6.30 -10.02
C VAL A 125 1.43 -5.40 -8.86
N LEU A 126 1.44 -5.91 -7.63
CA LEU A 126 1.07 -5.12 -6.44
C LEU A 126 2.01 -3.93 -6.21
N ALA A 127 3.31 -4.09 -6.42
CA ALA A 127 4.28 -2.99 -6.32
C ALA A 127 3.96 -1.87 -7.34
N VAL A 128 3.61 -2.23 -8.57
CA VAL A 128 3.17 -1.27 -9.59
C VAL A 128 1.86 -0.60 -9.20
N LEU A 129 0.88 -1.34 -8.69
CA LEU A 129 -0.40 -0.76 -8.23
C LEU A 129 -0.22 0.22 -7.06
N ILE A 130 0.67 -0.09 -6.11
CA ILE A 130 1.05 0.81 -5.01
C ILE A 130 1.69 2.08 -5.57
N GLN A 131 2.62 1.96 -6.52
CA GLN A 131 3.25 3.13 -7.17
C GLN A 131 2.21 4.00 -7.88
N GLN A 132 1.27 3.39 -8.61
CA GLN A 132 0.21 4.12 -9.31
C GLN A 132 -0.77 4.83 -8.35
N THR A 133 -1.03 4.22 -7.20
CA THR A 133 -1.83 4.85 -6.13
C THR A 133 -1.08 6.02 -5.51
N ALA A 134 0.19 5.84 -5.21
CA ALA A 134 1.07 6.85 -4.63
C ALA A 134 1.28 8.05 -5.55
N GLU A 135 1.47 7.83 -6.86
CA GLU A 135 1.61 8.88 -7.87
C GLU A 135 0.40 9.84 -7.85
N ARG A 136 -0.81 9.28 -7.86
CA ARG A 136 -2.04 10.09 -7.81
C ARG A 136 -2.17 10.85 -6.49
N GLY A 137 -1.76 10.22 -5.38
CA GLY A 137 -1.71 10.87 -4.07
C GLY A 137 -0.69 12.02 -4.03
N ALA A 138 0.48 11.83 -4.64
CA ALA A 138 1.50 12.86 -4.75
C ALA A 138 0.99 14.04 -5.59
N ARG A 139 0.32 13.78 -6.72
CA ARG A 139 -0.28 14.84 -7.55
C ARG A 139 -1.35 15.64 -6.81
N LEU A 140 -2.15 15.01 -5.94
CA LEU A 140 -3.10 15.73 -5.07
C LEU A 140 -2.39 16.75 -4.18
N VAL A 141 -1.26 16.38 -3.58
CA VAL A 141 -0.52 17.27 -2.68
C VAL A 141 0.28 18.31 -3.47
N TYR A 142 1.08 17.88 -4.44
CA TYR A 142 2.08 18.72 -5.10
C TYR A 142 1.54 19.51 -6.31
N GLU A 143 0.55 19.00 -7.04
CA GLU A 143 -0.08 19.76 -8.14
C GLU A 143 -1.29 20.55 -7.64
N GLN A 144 -2.06 20.00 -6.70
CA GLN A 144 -3.35 20.58 -6.29
C GLN A 144 -3.37 21.15 -4.87
N GLY A 145 -2.32 21.00 -4.07
CA GLY A 145 -2.26 21.53 -2.70
C GLY A 145 -3.24 20.88 -1.71
N VAL A 146 -3.81 19.72 -2.05
CA VAL A 146 -4.78 19.01 -1.20
C VAL A 146 -4.09 18.47 0.04
N GLY A 147 -4.70 18.67 1.21
CA GLY A 147 -4.18 18.14 2.47
C GLY A 147 -2.96 18.87 3.01
N VAL A 148 -2.69 20.10 2.54
CA VAL A 148 -1.69 21.01 3.10
C VAL A 148 -2.30 21.98 4.12
N ILE A 149 -3.58 22.33 3.94
CA ILE A 149 -4.34 23.24 4.81
C ILE A 149 -5.65 22.55 5.24
N SER A 150 -6.09 22.80 6.47
CA SER A 150 -7.43 22.43 6.95
C SER A 150 -8.54 23.14 6.15
N SER A 151 -9.75 22.60 6.20
CA SER A 151 -10.94 23.23 5.61
C SER A 151 -11.50 24.43 6.40
N ASP A 152 -10.92 24.69 7.57
CA ASP A 152 -11.42 25.63 8.59
C ASP A 152 -10.71 26.99 8.52
#